data_AF-A0A2V6S2P2-F1
#
_entry.id   AF-A0A2V6S2P2-F1
#
_cell.length_a   1.000
_cell.length_b   1.000
_cell.length_c   1.000
_cell.angle_alpha   90.00
_cell.angle_beta   90.00
_cell.angle_gamma   90.00
#
_symmetry.space_group_name_H-M   'P 1'
#
loop_
_entity.id
_entity.type
_entity.pdbx_description
1 polymer ?
#
loop_
_entity_poly.entity_id
_entity_poly.type
_entity_poly.pdbx_seq_one_letter_code
_entity_poly.pdbx_strand_id
1 'polypeptide(L)'
;DLITYDMGGTSTDVCLVRDLAPLTTSDGMVGAFPVKVPQIDMHTVGAGGGSIAWLDVDGSLQVGPRSAGAAPGPAAYGLGGTEPTVTDANMVLGRIGASRRLGGSIALDPARARGAIADLAERQGGSLTVEELAEGIVTIAVARMTSAIREISIQRGHDPRDFTLVAFGGARPMHALALAEGMGIPSVLVPRHPGNFSALGLLASDIKHDDVRTRVGLLRERMAVLHELFTEMEGAARRQLELEGFGAGQQRLLRSLDLRYRSQAFELNVAVGDVVAPEALDAVEAAFHRRHLEMYGHADPAATVELVNARLAAYGLVPKPSPARHTTAVTSLDAALVERRTVWFEDAPRDCPVWERERLPARALLRGPAIVEEFGATTVIPPGWRGAVDEHGNLRFDREAPA
;
A
#
# COMPACT_ATOMS: atom_id res chain seq x y z
N ASP A 1 0.46 12.28 6.38
CA ASP A 1 -0.31 11.05 6.15
C ASP A 1 0.06 10.44 4.81
N LEU A 2 -0.16 9.13 4.66
CA LEU A 2 0.19 8.42 3.44
C LEU A 2 -0.84 7.35 3.07
N ILE A 3 -0.92 7.07 1.77
CA ILE A 3 -1.66 5.94 1.22
C ILE A 3 -0.60 5.00 0.66
N THR A 4 -0.60 3.74 1.10
CA THR A 4 0.28 2.72 0.51
C THR A 4 -0.37 2.13 -0.73
N TYR A 5 0.48 1.79 -1.70
CA TYR A 5 0.07 1.12 -2.93
C TYR A 5 1.04 -0.02 -3.26
N ASP A 6 0.53 -1.25 -3.13
CA ASP A 6 1.26 -2.51 -3.28
C ASP A 6 0.61 -3.41 -4.36
N MET A 7 0.90 -3.16 -5.64
CA MET A 7 0.48 -4.00 -6.80
C MET A 7 1.40 -5.21 -7.15
N GLY A 8 1.00 -6.41 -6.76
CA GLY A 8 1.63 -7.66 -7.21
C GLY A 8 1.32 -8.05 -8.67
N GLY A 9 1.65 -9.29 -9.01
CA GLY A 9 1.25 -9.89 -10.29
C GLY A 9 -0.25 -10.18 -10.38
N THR A 10 -0.96 -10.27 -9.26
CA THR A 10 -2.36 -10.72 -9.23
C THR A 10 -3.31 -9.69 -8.62
N SER A 11 -2.85 -9.00 -7.56
CA SER A 11 -3.67 -8.10 -6.76
C SER A 11 -2.92 -6.80 -6.47
N THR A 12 -3.67 -5.79 -6.05
CA THR A 12 -3.19 -4.54 -5.48
C THR A 12 -3.72 -4.40 -4.08
N ASP A 13 -2.82 -4.20 -3.11
CA ASP A 13 -3.15 -3.92 -1.72
C ASP A 13 -2.96 -2.41 -1.43
N VAL A 14 -3.97 -1.81 -0.81
CA VAL A 14 -3.96 -0.40 -0.43
C VAL A 14 -4.31 -0.25 1.05
N CYS A 15 -3.62 0.67 1.73
CA CYS A 15 -3.84 0.95 3.15
C CYS A 15 -3.68 2.45 3.39
N LEU A 16 -4.52 3.00 4.27
CA LEU A 16 -4.45 4.39 4.70
C LEU A 16 -3.72 4.49 6.03
N VAL A 17 -2.72 5.37 6.09
CA VAL A 17 -1.90 5.62 7.28
C VAL A 17 -2.03 7.09 7.65
N ARG A 18 -2.55 7.33 8.85
CA ARG A 18 -2.81 8.65 9.41
C ARG A 18 -2.02 8.85 10.68
N ASP A 19 -1.41 10.02 10.87
CA ASP A 19 -0.57 10.31 12.03
C ASP A 19 0.55 9.26 12.22
N LEU A 20 1.06 8.75 11.10
CA LEU A 20 2.06 7.67 11.03
C LEU A 20 1.61 6.33 11.64
N ALA A 21 0.31 6.12 11.83
CA ALA A 21 -0.28 4.87 12.26
C ALA A 21 -1.24 4.31 11.19
N PRO A 22 -1.17 3.01 10.85
CA PRO A 22 -2.17 2.41 9.97
C PRO A 22 -3.53 2.41 10.64
N LEU A 23 -4.59 2.62 9.87
CA LEU A 23 -5.94 2.38 10.36
C LEU A 23 -6.12 0.88 10.65
N THR A 24 -6.91 0.57 11.68
CA THR A 24 -7.23 -0.81 12.07
C THR A 24 -8.73 -1.01 12.07
N THR A 25 -9.16 -2.20 11.69
CA THR A 25 -10.55 -2.63 11.72
C THR A 25 -10.69 -3.97 12.42
N SER A 26 -11.84 -4.22 13.02
CA SER A 26 -12.27 -5.55 13.46
C SER A 26 -13.36 -6.14 12.58
N ASP A 27 -13.78 -5.43 11.53
CA ASP A 27 -14.74 -5.92 10.54
C ASP A 27 -13.97 -6.60 9.41
N GLY A 28 -13.60 -7.86 9.65
CA GLY A 28 -12.88 -8.70 8.70
C GLY A 28 -13.72 -9.83 8.14
N MET A 29 -13.33 -10.32 6.96
CA MET A 29 -13.86 -11.53 6.36
C MET A 29 -12.70 -12.47 6.00
N VAL A 30 -12.82 -13.75 6.36
CA VAL A 30 -11.94 -14.81 5.85
C VAL A 30 -12.80 -15.68 4.92
N GLY A 31 -12.66 -15.46 3.62
CA GLY A 31 -13.63 -15.99 2.65
C GLY A 31 -15.03 -15.43 2.93
N ALA A 32 -16.00 -16.32 3.15
CA ALA A 32 -17.38 -15.94 3.48
C ALA A 32 -17.64 -15.76 4.99
N PHE A 33 -16.63 -15.92 5.85
CA PHE A 33 -16.81 -15.94 7.30
C PHE A 33 -16.39 -14.61 7.93
N PRO A 34 -17.28 -13.93 8.67
CA PRO A 34 -16.90 -12.73 9.41
C PRO A 34 -15.97 -13.08 10.57
N VAL A 35 -14.94 -12.27 10.76
CA VAL A 35 -13.92 -12.43 11.81
C VAL A 35 -13.77 -11.11 12.56
N LYS A 36 -13.82 -11.16 13.90
CA LYS A 36 -13.71 -10.01 14.82
C LYS A 36 -12.31 -9.86 15.44
N VAL A 37 -11.28 -10.18 14.67
CA VAL A 37 -9.88 -10.02 15.09
C VAL A 37 -9.38 -8.66 14.62
N PRO A 38 -8.77 -7.83 15.50
CA PRO A 38 -8.15 -6.59 15.09
C PRO A 38 -7.09 -6.83 14.02
N GLN A 39 -7.21 -6.12 12.91
CA GLN A 39 -6.29 -6.21 11.78
C GLN A 39 -6.03 -4.84 11.19
N ILE A 40 -4.95 -4.73 10.42
CA ILE A 40 -4.71 -3.54 9.60
C ILE A 40 -5.84 -3.45 8.58
N ASP A 41 -6.38 -2.26 8.44
CA ASP A 41 -7.45 -1.97 7.49
C ASP A 41 -6.88 -1.78 6.09
N MET A 42 -6.59 -2.92 5.47
CA MET A 42 -6.09 -3.02 4.11
C MET A 42 -7.19 -3.49 3.17
N HIS A 43 -7.17 -2.98 1.94
CA HIS A 43 -8.11 -3.37 0.90
C HIS A 43 -7.36 -3.95 -0.29
N THR A 44 -7.79 -5.13 -0.74
CA THR A 44 -7.17 -5.86 -1.84
C THR A 44 -8.08 -5.82 -3.06
N VAL A 45 -7.55 -5.41 -4.21
CA VAL A 45 -8.26 -5.40 -5.49
C VAL A 45 -7.58 -6.30 -6.50
N GLY A 46 -8.37 -7.07 -7.26
CA GLY A 46 -7.93 -7.95 -8.34
C GLY A 46 -7.50 -7.19 -9.60
N ALA A 47 -6.45 -6.38 -9.47
CA ALA A 47 -5.77 -5.69 -10.54
C ALA A 47 -4.26 -5.77 -10.27
N GLY A 48 -3.52 -6.45 -11.13
CA GLY A 48 -2.08 -6.69 -11.01
C GLY A 48 -1.44 -6.84 -12.39
N GLY A 49 -0.13 -7.06 -12.44
CA GLY A 49 0.59 -7.14 -13.73
C GLY A 49 0.10 -8.27 -14.63
N GLY A 50 -0.34 -9.39 -14.03
CA GLY A 50 -0.91 -10.54 -14.72
C GLY A 50 -2.42 -10.45 -14.95
N SER A 51 -3.09 -9.34 -14.61
CA SER A 51 -4.52 -9.19 -14.92
C SER A 51 -4.75 -9.30 -16.42
N ILE A 52 -5.64 -10.22 -16.80
CA ILE A 52 -5.91 -10.57 -18.19
C ILE A 52 -6.84 -9.53 -18.82
N ALA A 53 -6.50 -9.07 -20.01
CA ALA A 53 -7.37 -8.28 -20.87
C ALA A 53 -8.23 -9.21 -21.76
N TRP A 54 -9.53 -8.94 -21.81
CA TRP A 54 -10.50 -9.77 -22.54
C TRP A 54 -11.66 -8.90 -23.05
N LEU A 55 -12.39 -9.38 -24.05
CA LEU A 55 -13.61 -8.74 -24.54
C LEU A 55 -14.82 -9.41 -23.90
N ASP A 56 -15.76 -8.61 -23.38
CA ASP A 56 -17.04 -9.12 -22.90
C ASP A 56 -17.99 -9.49 -24.04
N VAL A 57 -19.19 -9.94 -23.67
CA VAL A 57 -20.23 -10.38 -24.62
C VAL A 57 -20.64 -9.28 -25.60
N ASP A 58 -20.48 -8.02 -25.21
CA ASP A 58 -20.82 -6.85 -26.03
C ASP A 58 -19.60 -6.31 -26.80
N GLY A 59 -18.45 -6.98 -26.69
CA GLY A 59 -17.20 -6.58 -27.34
C GLY A 59 -16.44 -5.45 -26.63
N SER A 60 -16.84 -5.09 -25.41
CA SER A 60 -16.14 -4.06 -24.63
C SER A 60 -14.90 -4.65 -23.97
N LEU A 61 -13.82 -3.86 -23.95
CA LEU A 61 -12.56 -4.26 -23.33
C LEU A 61 -12.67 -4.26 -21.80
N GLN A 62 -12.30 -5.38 -21.19
CA GLN A 62 -12.24 -5.59 -19.76
C GLN A 62 -10.83 -6.01 -19.34
N VAL A 63 -10.42 -5.67 -18.11
CA VAL A 63 -9.13 -6.07 -17.54
C VAL A 63 -9.32 -6.63 -16.13
N GLY A 64 -8.94 -7.89 -15.94
CA GLY A 64 -9.24 -8.64 -14.72
C GLY A 64 -10.72 -9.01 -14.59
N PRO A 65 -11.19 -9.51 -13.43
CA PRO A 65 -10.38 -9.88 -12.25
C PRO A 65 -9.54 -11.15 -12.45
N ARG A 66 -9.73 -11.86 -13.58
CA ARG A 66 -8.90 -13.02 -13.96
C ARG A 66 -7.43 -12.59 -14.08
N SER A 67 -6.53 -13.45 -13.59
CA SER A 67 -5.09 -13.25 -13.66
C SER A 67 -4.41 -14.46 -14.28
N ALA A 68 -3.37 -14.21 -15.07
CA ALA A 68 -2.48 -15.23 -15.62
C ALA A 68 -1.49 -15.79 -14.58
N GLY A 69 -1.43 -15.18 -13.39
CA GLY A 69 -0.53 -15.57 -12.31
C GLY A 69 0.95 -15.45 -12.70
N ALA A 70 1.79 -16.31 -12.11
CA ALA A 70 3.21 -16.41 -12.47
C ALA A 70 3.50 -17.47 -13.55
N ALA A 71 2.69 -18.53 -13.60
CA ALA A 71 2.72 -19.58 -14.61
C ALA A 71 1.25 -19.99 -14.92
N PRO A 72 0.79 -19.89 -16.17
CA PRO A 72 1.56 -19.63 -17.39
C PRO A 72 2.04 -18.17 -17.55
N GLY A 73 1.51 -17.25 -16.73
CA GLY A 73 1.95 -15.85 -16.66
C GLY A 73 1.60 -15.01 -17.89
N PRO A 74 2.00 -13.73 -17.91
CA PRO A 74 1.99 -12.88 -19.10
C PRO A 74 2.61 -13.57 -20.33
N ALA A 75 2.10 -13.26 -21.52
CA ALA A 75 2.63 -13.83 -22.77
C ALA A 75 4.12 -13.52 -22.95
N ALA A 76 4.54 -12.32 -22.53
CA ALA A 76 5.92 -11.84 -22.48
C ALA A 76 6.87 -12.76 -21.71
N TYR A 77 6.38 -13.58 -20.76
CA TYR A 77 7.25 -14.44 -19.96
C TYR A 77 7.71 -15.68 -20.73
N GLY A 78 7.01 -16.03 -21.82
CA GLY A 78 7.36 -17.20 -22.62
C GLY A 78 7.05 -18.56 -21.96
N LEU A 79 6.31 -18.57 -20.84
CA LEU A 79 6.00 -19.77 -20.04
C LEU A 79 4.69 -20.48 -20.44
N GLY A 80 4.20 -20.21 -21.65
CA GLY A 80 2.96 -20.80 -22.19
C GLY A 80 1.73 -19.89 -22.08
N GLY A 81 1.87 -18.68 -21.53
CA GLY A 81 0.80 -17.68 -21.53
C GLY A 81 0.50 -17.16 -22.94
N THR A 82 -0.77 -17.03 -23.27
CA THR A 82 -1.24 -16.55 -24.58
C THR A 82 -2.31 -15.46 -24.49
N GLU A 83 -2.93 -15.29 -23.33
CA GLU A 83 -3.88 -14.20 -23.11
C GLU A 83 -3.11 -12.90 -22.78
N PRO A 84 -3.50 -11.75 -23.36
CA PRO A 84 -2.82 -10.48 -23.11
C PRO A 84 -3.03 -10.02 -21.66
N THR A 85 -1.99 -9.47 -21.04
CA THR A 85 -2.02 -8.97 -19.67
C THR A 85 -1.58 -7.51 -19.57
N VAL A 86 -1.74 -6.92 -18.38
CA VAL A 86 -1.21 -5.57 -18.07
C VAL A 86 0.30 -5.50 -18.28
N THR A 87 1.06 -6.55 -17.93
CA THR A 87 2.50 -6.61 -18.20
C THR A 87 2.80 -6.63 -19.69
N ASP A 88 2.03 -7.37 -20.49
CA ASP A 88 2.19 -7.40 -21.96
C ASP A 88 1.95 -6.01 -22.56
N ALA A 89 0.91 -5.31 -22.09
CA ALA A 89 0.59 -3.96 -22.52
C ALA A 89 1.73 -2.98 -22.21
N ASN A 90 2.25 -3.00 -20.98
CA ASN A 90 3.39 -2.14 -20.62
C ASN A 90 4.67 -2.49 -21.40
N MET A 91 4.84 -3.74 -21.83
CA MET A 91 5.94 -4.13 -22.69
C MET A 91 5.78 -3.59 -24.12
N VAL A 92 4.58 -3.68 -24.69
CA VAL A 92 4.25 -3.09 -26.01
C VAL A 92 4.44 -1.58 -26.00
N LEU A 93 4.06 -0.91 -24.92
CA LEU A 93 4.21 0.54 -24.75
C LEU A 93 5.65 0.98 -24.46
N GLY A 94 6.61 0.06 -24.39
CA GLY A 94 8.02 0.36 -24.09
C GLY A 94 8.30 0.74 -22.63
N ARG A 95 7.30 0.67 -21.75
CA ARG A 95 7.44 0.99 -20.31
C ARG A 95 8.27 -0.06 -19.58
N ILE A 96 8.30 -1.30 -20.08
CA ILE A 96 9.17 -2.40 -19.61
C ILE A 96 10.20 -2.73 -20.69
N GLY A 97 11.46 -2.87 -20.30
CA GLY A 97 12.56 -3.24 -21.20
C GLY A 97 12.71 -4.74 -21.39
N ALA A 98 13.30 -5.13 -22.51
CA ALA A 98 13.67 -6.53 -22.79
C ALA A 98 15.17 -6.82 -22.58
N SER A 99 15.99 -5.79 -22.35
CA SER A 99 17.44 -5.92 -22.17
C SER A 99 17.83 -6.56 -20.83
N ARG A 100 16.95 -6.49 -19.83
CA ARG A 100 17.14 -7.05 -18.50
C ARG A 100 16.16 -8.18 -18.24
N ARG A 101 16.59 -9.15 -17.44
CA ARG A 101 15.70 -10.20 -16.95
C ARG A 101 14.84 -9.66 -15.81
N LEU A 102 13.53 -9.86 -15.90
CA LEU A 102 12.60 -9.50 -14.83
C LEU A 102 12.90 -10.35 -13.59
N GLY A 103 13.16 -9.69 -12.45
CA GLY A 103 13.60 -10.36 -11.22
C GLY A 103 14.91 -11.15 -11.37
N GLY A 104 15.72 -10.83 -12.39
CA GLY A 104 17.00 -11.49 -12.68
C GLY A 104 16.91 -12.84 -13.42
N SER A 105 15.73 -13.45 -13.53
CA SER A 105 15.57 -14.81 -14.06
C SER A 105 14.76 -14.90 -15.35
N ILE A 106 13.72 -14.08 -15.52
CA ILE A 106 12.78 -14.19 -16.65
C ILE A 106 13.24 -13.26 -17.78
N ALA A 107 13.63 -13.83 -18.93
CA ALA A 107 13.86 -13.06 -20.15
C ALA A 107 12.51 -12.74 -20.79
N LEU A 108 12.24 -11.46 -21.01
CA LEU A 108 10.96 -11.02 -21.58
C LEU A 108 11.01 -11.07 -23.11
N ASP A 109 9.91 -11.48 -23.73
CA ASP A 109 9.72 -11.60 -25.17
C ASP A 109 8.71 -10.56 -25.68
N PRO A 110 9.19 -9.42 -26.24
CA PRO A 110 8.29 -8.38 -26.74
C PRO A 110 7.41 -8.84 -27.90
N ALA A 111 7.87 -9.81 -28.70
CA ALA A 111 7.12 -10.30 -29.84
C ALA A 111 5.89 -11.09 -29.39
N ARG A 112 6.02 -11.88 -28.31
CA ARG A 112 4.87 -12.58 -27.71
C ARG A 112 3.86 -11.63 -27.09
N ALA A 113 4.32 -10.61 -26.36
CA ALA A 113 3.45 -9.57 -25.81
C ALA A 113 2.65 -8.87 -26.93
N ARG A 114 3.34 -8.48 -27.99
CA ARG A 114 2.73 -7.84 -29.17
C ARG A 114 1.74 -8.76 -29.87
N GLY A 115 2.08 -10.04 -30.05
CA GLY A 115 1.21 -11.04 -30.66
C GLY A 115 -0.10 -11.23 -29.88
N ALA A 116 -0.02 -11.40 -28.55
CA ALA A 116 -1.21 -11.57 -27.71
C ALA A 116 -2.16 -10.36 -27.77
N ILE A 117 -1.62 -9.13 -27.85
CA ILE A 117 -2.43 -7.91 -27.98
C ILE A 117 -2.97 -7.74 -29.39
N ALA A 118 -2.18 -8.08 -30.43
CA ALA A 118 -2.64 -8.06 -31.81
C ALA A 118 -3.83 -9.01 -32.02
N ASP A 119 -3.76 -10.23 -31.49
CA ASP A 119 -4.85 -11.20 -31.53
C ASP A 119 -6.14 -10.66 -30.88
N LEU A 120 -6.02 -9.89 -29.78
CA LEU A 120 -7.15 -9.24 -29.13
C LEU A 120 -7.72 -8.08 -29.96
N ALA A 121 -6.84 -7.27 -30.58
CA ALA A 121 -7.22 -6.17 -31.45
C ALA A 121 -8.02 -6.66 -32.67
N GLU A 122 -7.58 -7.77 -33.28
CA GLU A 122 -8.30 -8.41 -34.39
C GLU A 122 -9.70 -8.85 -33.96
N ARG A 123 -9.85 -9.45 -32.78
CA ARG A 123 -11.16 -9.89 -32.25
C ARG A 123 -12.10 -8.74 -31.92
N GLN A 124 -11.57 -7.56 -31.57
CA GLN A 124 -12.35 -6.34 -31.32
C GLN A 124 -12.84 -5.68 -32.63
N GLY A 125 -12.43 -6.19 -33.79
CA GLY A 125 -12.79 -5.66 -35.10
C GLY A 125 -11.68 -4.88 -35.80
N GLY A 126 -10.46 -4.87 -35.26
CA GLY A 126 -9.26 -4.34 -35.92
C GLY A 126 -9.21 -2.83 -36.12
N SER A 127 -10.03 -2.07 -35.39
CA SER A 127 -10.11 -0.60 -35.50
C SER A 127 -9.01 0.12 -34.72
N LEU A 128 -8.38 -0.56 -33.75
CA LEU A 128 -7.31 -0.02 -32.92
C LEU A 128 -5.97 -0.65 -33.30
N THR A 129 -4.92 0.15 -33.28
CA THR A 129 -3.54 -0.34 -33.32
C THR A 129 -3.20 -1.12 -32.05
N VAL A 130 -2.11 -1.89 -32.09
CA VAL A 130 -1.62 -2.67 -30.93
C VAL A 130 -1.26 -1.73 -29.78
N GLU A 131 -0.67 -0.59 -30.08
CA GLU A 131 -0.31 0.46 -29.12
C GLU A 131 -1.54 1.11 -28.49
N GLU A 132 -2.54 1.51 -29.27
CA GLU A 132 -3.79 2.08 -28.75
C GLU A 132 -4.53 1.09 -27.84
N LEU A 133 -4.59 -0.19 -28.24
CA LEU A 133 -5.20 -1.22 -27.41
C LEU A 133 -4.41 -1.45 -26.11
N ALA A 134 -3.07 -1.47 -26.19
CA ALA A 134 -2.22 -1.59 -25.02
C ALA A 134 -2.41 -0.40 -24.05
N GLU A 135 -2.52 0.82 -24.55
CA GLU A 135 -2.81 2.00 -23.72
C GLU A 135 -4.19 1.88 -23.07
N GLY A 136 -5.20 1.39 -23.80
CA GLY A 136 -6.53 1.09 -23.27
C GLY A 136 -6.50 0.07 -22.13
N ILE A 137 -5.72 -1.01 -22.27
CA ILE A 137 -5.53 -2.03 -21.22
C ILE A 137 -4.96 -1.38 -19.95
N VAL A 138 -3.90 -0.57 -20.08
CA VAL A 138 -3.29 0.10 -18.91
C VAL A 138 -4.25 1.13 -18.31
N THR A 139 -4.98 1.88 -19.13
CA THR A 139 -5.97 2.87 -18.66
C THR A 139 -7.07 2.21 -17.82
N ILE A 140 -7.62 1.08 -18.27
CA ILE A 140 -8.63 0.33 -17.51
C ILE A 140 -8.02 -0.22 -16.21
N ALA A 141 -6.80 -0.76 -16.26
CA ALA A 141 -6.11 -1.24 -15.07
C ALA A 141 -5.92 -0.13 -14.02
N VAL A 142 -5.43 1.04 -14.45
CA VAL A 142 -5.28 2.25 -13.62
C VAL A 142 -6.62 2.66 -13.02
N ALA A 143 -7.70 2.72 -13.81
CA ALA A 143 -9.02 3.08 -13.32
C ALA A 143 -9.54 2.12 -12.23
N ARG A 144 -9.33 0.80 -12.39
CA ARG A 144 -9.71 -0.19 -11.36
C ARG A 144 -8.90 -0.01 -10.08
N MET A 145 -7.60 0.24 -10.19
CA MET A 145 -6.73 0.53 -9.04
C MET A 145 -7.08 1.86 -8.37
N THR A 146 -7.41 2.91 -9.12
CA THR A 146 -7.91 4.19 -8.58
C THR A 146 -9.20 3.99 -7.77
N SER A 147 -10.08 3.12 -8.23
CA SER A 147 -11.35 2.82 -7.54
C SER A 147 -11.10 2.19 -6.17
N ALA A 148 -10.10 1.30 -6.07
CA ALA A 148 -9.64 0.73 -4.79
C ALA A 148 -9.21 1.79 -3.79
N ILE A 149 -8.41 2.76 -4.24
CA ILE A 149 -7.92 3.82 -3.36
C ILE A 149 -9.08 4.75 -2.96
N ARG A 150 -10.03 5.04 -3.85
CA ARG A 150 -11.23 5.85 -3.54
C ARG A 150 -12.10 5.22 -2.44
N GLU A 151 -12.18 3.90 -2.40
CA GLU A 151 -12.92 3.14 -1.38
C GLU A 151 -12.30 3.29 0.01
N ILE A 152 -10.97 3.23 0.13
CA ILE A 152 -10.30 3.38 1.43
C ILE A 152 -10.08 4.84 1.86
N SER A 153 -10.29 5.80 0.95
CA SER A 153 -10.09 7.24 1.20
C SER A 153 -11.42 8.00 1.24
N ILE A 154 -11.94 8.39 0.07
CA ILE A 154 -13.11 9.26 -0.09
C ILE A 154 -14.35 8.67 0.60
N GLN A 155 -14.60 7.37 0.41
CA GLN A 155 -15.78 6.73 1.02
C GLN A 155 -15.70 6.65 2.55
N ARG A 156 -14.53 6.89 3.12
CA ARG A 156 -14.27 6.95 4.56
C ARG A 156 -14.05 8.38 5.06
N GLY A 157 -14.35 9.39 4.23
CA GLY A 157 -14.25 10.80 4.58
C GLY A 157 -12.84 11.38 4.53
N HIS A 158 -11.90 10.70 3.86
CA HIS A 158 -10.54 11.19 3.68
C HIS A 158 -10.33 11.74 2.26
N ASP A 159 -9.82 12.96 2.16
CA ASP A 159 -9.48 13.58 0.88
C ASP A 159 -8.08 13.12 0.42
N PRO A 160 -7.93 12.43 -0.72
CA PRO A 160 -6.62 11.98 -1.22
C PRO A 160 -5.59 13.10 -1.40
N ARG A 161 -6.02 14.35 -1.54
CA ARG A 161 -5.14 15.51 -1.70
C ARG A 161 -4.29 15.81 -0.47
N ASP A 162 -4.69 15.30 0.70
CA ASP A 162 -3.97 15.47 1.96
C ASP A 162 -2.87 14.41 2.17
N PHE A 163 -2.71 13.47 1.24
CA PHE A 163 -1.84 12.30 1.39
C PHE A 163 -0.66 12.31 0.43
N THR A 164 0.38 11.55 0.78
CA THR A 164 1.44 11.10 -0.14
C THR A 164 1.14 9.67 -0.56
N LEU A 165 1.23 9.36 -1.86
CA LEU A 165 1.15 7.97 -2.34
C LEU A 165 2.51 7.30 -2.19
N VAL A 166 2.60 6.24 -1.39
CA VAL A 166 3.83 5.46 -1.25
C VAL A 166 3.69 4.17 -2.06
N ALA A 167 4.39 4.12 -3.20
CA ALA A 167 4.30 3.02 -4.15
C ALA A 167 5.49 2.07 -4.00
N PHE A 168 5.22 0.81 -3.63
CA PHE A 168 6.29 -0.17 -3.40
C PHE A 168 5.94 -1.57 -3.83
N GLY A 169 6.91 -2.25 -4.46
CA GLY A 169 6.96 -3.64 -4.92
C GLY A 169 7.17 -3.78 -6.45
N GLY A 170 7.53 -4.99 -6.90
CA GLY A 170 7.57 -5.51 -8.29
C GLY A 170 7.15 -4.60 -9.45
N ALA A 171 5.85 -4.53 -9.76
CA ALA A 171 5.33 -3.86 -10.95
C ALA A 171 4.82 -2.42 -10.71
N ARG A 172 5.12 -1.82 -9.55
CA ARG A 172 4.20 -0.88 -8.89
C ARG A 172 4.51 0.60 -9.12
N PRO A 173 5.77 1.04 -9.06
CA PRO A 173 6.09 2.44 -9.36
C PRO A 173 5.67 2.86 -10.78
N MET A 174 5.46 1.89 -11.67
CA MET A 174 5.05 2.04 -13.06
C MET A 174 3.70 2.76 -13.23
N HIS A 175 2.76 2.54 -12.31
CA HIS A 175 1.41 3.11 -12.39
C HIS A 175 1.17 4.21 -11.35
N ALA A 176 2.12 4.40 -10.43
CA ALA A 176 1.97 5.28 -9.27
C ALA A 176 1.68 6.74 -9.66
N LEU A 177 2.39 7.29 -10.65
CA LEU A 177 2.19 8.68 -11.07
C LEU A 177 0.86 8.89 -11.80
N ALA A 178 0.45 7.94 -12.65
CA ALA A 178 -0.86 7.95 -13.29
C ALA A 178 -2.01 7.82 -12.27
N LEU A 179 -1.83 6.97 -11.25
CA LEU A 179 -2.78 6.83 -10.14
C LEU A 179 -2.88 8.11 -9.33
N ALA A 180 -1.74 8.71 -8.97
CA ALA A 180 -1.72 9.96 -8.24
C ALA A 180 -2.40 11.08 -9.01
N GLU A 181 -2.17 11.16 -10.32
CA GLU A 181 -2.86 12.10 -11.21
C GLU A 181 -4.38 11.90 -11.21
N GLY A 182 -4.87 10.68 -11.45
CA GLY A 182 -6.31 10.37 -11.47
C GLY A 182 -7.03 10.59 -10.12
N MET A 183 -6.27 10.76 -9.04
CA MET A 183 -6.76 11.00 -7.69
C MET A 183 -6.49 12.41 -7.16
N GLY A 184 -5.72 13.22 -7.88
CA GLY A 184 -5.27 14.52 -7.39
C GLY A 184 -4.29 14.43 -6.21
N ILE A 185 -3.61 13.29 -6.02
CA ILE A 185 -2.61 13.14 -4.96
C ILE A 185 -1.39 14.00 -5.35
N PRO A 186 -0.94 14.94 -4.49
CA PRO A 186 0.05 15.93 -4.87
C PRO A 186 1.48 15.38 -4.96
N SER A 187 1.76 14.29 -4.23
CA SER A 187 3.12 13.77 -4.11
C SER A 187 3.15 12.25 -4.08
N VAL A 188 4.19 11.68 -4.71
CA VAL A 188 4.45 10.24 -4.76
C VAL A 188 5.85 9.94 -4.24
N LEU A 189 5.95 8.94 -3.37
CA LEU A 189 7.20 8.41 -2.85
C LEU A 189 7.39 6.98 -3.33
N VAL A 190 8.50 6.70 -3.99
CA VAL A 190 8.94 5.36 -4.32
C VAL A 190 10.15 5.02 -3.45
N PRO A 191 10.04 4.10 -2.48
CA PRO A 191 11.16 3.72 -1.61
C PRO A 191 12.36 3.20 -2.40
N ARG A 192 13.58 3.30 -1.85
CA ARG A 192 14.85 2.88 -2.51
C ARG A 192 14.79 1.47 -3.10
N HIS A 193 14.16 0.53 -2.39
CA HIS A 193 14.00 -0.86 -2.79
C HIS A 193 12.51 -1.22 -2.77
N PRO A 194 11.70 -0.66 -3.69
CA PRO A 194 10.26 -0.87 -3.68
C PRO A 194 9.97 -2.37 -3.81
N GLY A 195 10.67 -3.10 -4.69
CA GLY A 195 10.54 -4.55 -4.88
C GLY A 195 10.60 -5.40 -3.61
N ASN A 196 11.35 -4.95 -2.60
CA ASN A 196 11.59 -5.68 -1.35
C ASN A 196 11.03 -4.95 -0.11
N PHE A 197 10.16 -3.96 -0.30
CA PHE A 197 9.74 -3.08 0.79
C PHE A 197 8.94 -3.82 1.87
N SER A 198 8.13 -4.81 1.49
CA SER A 198 7.40 -5.65 2.45
C SER A 198 8.36 -6.50 3.31
N ALA A 199 9.49 -6.94 2.76
CA ALA A 199 10.53 -7.63 3.54
C ALA A 199 11.24 -6.68 4.51
N LEU A 200 11.48 -5.42 4.12
CA LEU A 200 11.96 -4.38 5.04
C LEU A 200 10.96 -4.13 6.18
N GLY A 201 9.66 -4.09 5.86
CA GLY A 201 8.59 -3.99 6.85
C GLY A 201 8.61 -5.13 7.87
N LEU A 202 8.82 -6.38 7.42
CA LEU A 202 8.97 -7.54 8.30
C LEU A 202 10.17 -7.40 9.24
N LEU A 203 11.33 -6.98 8.73
CA LEU A 203 12.54 -6.75 9.53
C LEU A 203 12.38 -5.61 10.54
N ALA A 204 11.56 -4.61 10.23
CA ALA A 204 11.33 -3.44 11.08
C ALA A 204 10.14 -3.61 12.03
N SER A 205 9.39 -4.71 11.98
CA SER A 205 8.19 -4.91 12.79
C SER A 205 8.54 -5.45 14.18
N ASP A 206 7.95 -4.84 15.22
CA ASP A 206 8.02 -5.41 16.56
C ASP A 206 7.18 -6.68 16.64
N ILE A 207 7.57 -7.61 17.52
CA ILE A 207 6.70 -8.73 17.87
C ILE A 207 5.55 -8.18 18.69
N LYS A 208 4.31 -8.49 18.32
CA LYS A 208 3.12 -7.98 18.99
C LYS A 208 2.22 -9.14 19.41
N HIS A 209 1.81 -9.14 20.68
CA HIS A 209 0.77 -10.02 21.21
C HIS A 209 -0.40 -9.17 21.72
N ASP A 210 -1.61 -9.50 21.32
CA ASP A 210 -2.83 -8.87 21.80
C ASP A 210 -3.57 -9.83 22.75
N ASP A 211 -3.81 -9.41 24.00
CA ASP A 211 -4.72 -10.08 24.95
C ASP A 211 -5.99 -9.22 25.08
N VAL A 212 -7.15 -9.83 24.85
CA VAL A 212 -8.46 -9.16 24.89
C VAL A 212 -9.38 -9.95 25.81
N ARG A 213 -9.88 -9.30 26.86
CA ARG A 213 -10.73 -9.92 27.87
C ARG A 213 -12.04 -9.15 28.05
N THR A 214 -13.15 -9.81 27.76
CA THR A 214 -14.49 -9.23 27.86
C THR A 214 -14.94 -9.09 29.32
N ARG A 215 -15.37 -7.89 29.71
CA ARG A 215 -15.87 -7.55 31.06
C ARG A 215 -17.01 -6.53 30.95
N VAL A 216 -18.15 -6.98 30.44
CA VAL A 216 -19.30 -6.10 30.22
C VAL A 216 -19.85 -5.55 31.54
N GLY A 217 -20.05 -4.24 31.61
CA GLY A 217 -20.67 -3.57 32.75
C GLY A 217 -20.47 -2.07 32.74
N LEU A 218 -21.02 -1.36 33.73
CA LEU A 218 -20.78 0.07 33.86
C LEU A 218 -19.29 0.30 34.16
N LEU A 219 -18.66 1.23 33.44
CA LEU A 219 -17.22 1.49 33.56
C LEU A 219 -16.83 1.76 35.02
N ARG A 220 -17.58 2.65 35.69
CA ARG A 220 -17.35 3.03 37.08
C ARG A 220 -17.43 1.86 38.07
N GLU A 221 -18.28 0.86 37.81
CA GLU A 221 -18.41 -0.32 38.65
C GLU A 221 -17.32 -1.38 38.42
N ARG A 222 -16.64 -1.33 37.26
CA ARG A 222 -15.64 -2.34 36.86
C ARG A 222 -14.20 -1.89 37.11
N MET A 223 -13.99 -0.64 37.50
CA MET A 223 -12.65 -0.07 37.74
C MET A 223 -11.79 -0.91 38.70
N ALA A 224 -12.36 -1.36 39.82
CA ALA A 224 -11.61 -2.15 40.80
C ALA A 224 -11.07 -3.48 40.21
N VAL A 225 -11.88 -4.11 39.35
CA VAL A 225 -11.53 -5.40 38.72
C VAL A 225 -10.56 -5.22 37.56
N LEU A 226 -10.57 -4.06 36.89
CA LEU A 226 -9.65 -3.77 35.78
C LEU A 226 -8.18 -3.76 36.24
N HIS A 227 -7.90 -3.28 37.45
CA HIS A 227 -6.52 -3.25 37.95
C HIS A 227 -5.93 -4.66 38.11
N GLU A 228 -6.67 -5.57 38.76
CA GLU A 228 -6.27 -6.97 38.90
C GLU A 228 -6.16 -7.66 37.54
N LEU A 229 -7.11 -7.39 36.64
CA LEU A 229 -7.14 -7.95 35.30
C LEU A 229 -5.90 -7.55 34.48
N PHE A 230 -5.55 -6.26 34.45
CA PHE A 230 -4.35 -5.81 33.75
C PHE A 230 -3.08 -6.37 34.38
N THR A 231 -3.02 -6.46 35.71
CA THR A 231 -1.87 -7.08 36.40
C THR A 231 -1.65 -8.53 35.93
N GLU A 232 -2.73 -9.30 35.80
CA GLU A 232 -2.67 -10.67 35.29
C GLU A 232 -2.25 -10.74 33.81
N MET A 233 -2.87 -9.91 32.97
CA MET A 233 -2.57 -9.83 31.53
C MET A 233 -1.10 -9.45 31.29
N GLU A 234 -0.59 -8.46 32.03
CA GLU A 234 0.80 -8.02 31.94
C GLU A 234 1.78 -9.09 32.41
N GLY A 235 1.47 -9.77 33.51
CA GLY A 235 2.28 -10.87 33.98
C GLY A 235 2.39 -11.99 32.95
N ALA A 236 1.28 -12.34 32.28
CA ALA A 236 1.28 -13.32 31.19
C ALA A 236 2.08 -12.84 29.97
N ALA A 237 1.83 -11.61 29.51
CA ALA A 237 2.51 -11.03 28.37
C ALA A 237 4.04 -10.92 28.57
N ARG A 238 4.49 -10.49 29.76
CA ARG A 238 5.93 -10.40 30.08
C ARG A 238 6.60 -11.77 30.04
N ARG A 239 5.99 -12.78 30.66
CA ARG A 239 6.51 -14.16 30.61
C ARG A 239 6.63 -14.67 29.18
N GLN A 240 5.63 -14.39 28.35
CA GLN A 240 5.65 -14.78 26.94
C GLN A 240 6.79 -14.09 26.18
N LEU A 241 6.94 -12.77 26.32
CA LEU A 241 8.02 -12.01 25.68
C LEU A 241 9.42 -12.43 26.17
N GLU A 242 9.56 -12.79 27.45
CA GLU A 242 10.81 -13.35 28.01
C GLU A 242 11.16 -14.69 27.37
N LEU A 243 10.19 -15.59 27.18
CA LEU A 243 10.38 -16.86 26.48
C LEU A 243 10.78 -16.67 25.00
N GLU A 244 10.32 -15.59 24.38
CA GLU A 244 10.70 -15.19 23.01
C GLU A 244 12.04 -14.44 22.94
N GLY A 245 12.70 -14.21 24.08
CA GLY A 245 14.04 -13.63 24.17
C GLY A 245 14.11 -12.12 24.35
N PHE A 246 12.99 -11.45 24.65
CA PHE A 246 12.96 -10.01 24.91
C PHE A 246 13.14 -9.71 26.40
N GLY A 247 14.26 -9.08 26.76
CA GLY A 247 14.49 -8.62 28.14
C GLY A 247 13.60 -7.43 28.53
N ALA A 248 13.51 -7.10 29.82
CA ALA A 248 12.60 -6.07 30.33
C ALA A 248 12.72 -4.69 29.64
N GLY A 249 13.94 -4.28 29.25
CA GLY A 249 14.19 -3.03 28.54
C GLY A 249 13.79 -3.04 27.04
N GLN A 250 13.41 -4.21 26.53
CA GLN A 250 12.95 -4.42 25.15
C GLN A 250 11.45 -4.75 25.10
N GLN A 251 10.72 -4.53 26.19
CA GLN A 251 9.30 -4.79 26.27
C GLN A 251 8.53 -3.48 26.39
N ARG A 252 7.46 -3.33 25.62
CA ARG A 252 6.51 -2.21 25.77
C ARG A 252 5.10 -2.76 25.86
N LEU A 253 4.36 -2.38 26.90
CA LEU A 253 2.98 -2.78 27.11
C LEU A 253 2.09 -1.56 26.95
N LEU A 254 0.99 -1.70 26.20
CA LEU A 254 0.00 -0.66 26.00
C LEU A 254 -1.37 -1.20 26.41
N ARG A 255 -2.10 -0.43 27.21
CA ARG A 255 -3.43 -0.78 27.69
C ARG A 255 -4.49 0.03 26.96
N SER A 256 -5.63 -0.57 26.67
CA SER A 256 -6.81 0.15 26.20
C SER A 256 -8.11 -0.53 26.65
N LEU A 257 -9.19 0.23 26.61
CA LEU A 257 -10.53 -0.24 26.93
C LEU A 257 -11.45 -0.02 25.73
N ASP A 258 -12.29 -0.99 25.44
CA ASP A 258 -13.42 -0.80 24.53
C ASP A 258 -14.61 -0.30 25.31
N LEU A 259 -15.05 0.91 24.98
CA LEU A 259 -16.09 1.64 25.69
C LEU A 259 -17.23 2.00 24.74
N ARG A 260 -18.45 2.06 25.26
CA ARG A 260 -19.63 2.51 24.51
C ARG A 260 -20.59 3.24 25.42
N TYR A 261 -21.50 4.04 24.87
CA TYR A 261 -22.65 4.46 25.66
C TYR A 261 -23.55 3.26 25.94
N ARG A 262 -24.21 3.26 27.11
CA ARG A 262 -25.22 2.24 27.42
C ARG A 262 -26.26 2.17 26.31
N SER A 263 -26.60 0.94 25.90
CA SER A 263 -27.52 0.65 24.79
C SER A 263 -27.02 0.97 23.38
N GLN A 264 -25.77 1.45 23.22
CA GLN A 264 -25.13 1.56 21.91
C GLN A 264 -24.65 0.19 21.42
N ALA A 265 -24.69 -0.02 20.10
CA ALA A 265 -24.29 -1.29 19.48
C ALA A 265 -22.77 -1.42 19.30
N PHE A 266 -22.07 -0.31 19.09
CA PHE A 266 -20.64 -0.29 18.73
C PHE A 266 -19.80 0.38 19.81
N GLU A 267 -18.62 -0.19 20.03
CA GLU A 267 -17.58 0.29 20.93
C GLU A 267 -16.52 1.15 20.24
N LEU A 268 -15.88 2.02 21.03
CA LEU A 268 -14.68 2.77 20.67
C LEU A 268 -13.52 2.31 21.56
N ASN A 269 -12.35 2.08 20.96
CA ASN A 269 -11.14 1.78 21.71
C ASN A 269 -10.51 3.06 22.26
N VAL A 270 -10.27 3.09 23.57
CA VAL A 270 -9.70 4.22 24.29
C VAL A 270 -8.42 3.76 24.99
N ALA A 271 -7.28 4.34 24.61
CA ALA A 271 -6.01 4.08 25.28
C ALA A 271 -6.08 4.52 26.75
N VAL A 272 -5.60 3.66 27.65
CA VAL A 272 -5.51 3.96 29.08
C VAL A 272 -4.03 3.85 29.48
N GLY A 273 -3.52 4.84 30.21
CA GLY A 273 -2.12 4.84 30.65
C GLY A 273 -1.86 3.82 31.75
N ASP A 274 -0.76 4.01 32.49
CA ASP A 274 -0.43 3.20 33.66
C ASP A 274 -1.48 3.32 34.79
N VAL A 275 -2.32 4.35 34.71
CA VAL A 275 -3.32 4.69 35.73
C VAL A 275 -4.63 3.97 35.43
N VAL A 276 -4.77 2.77 35.99
CA VAL A 276 -6.09 2.16 36.27
C VAL A 276 -6.40 2.38 37.75
N ALA A 277 -6.12 3.60 38.23
CA ALA A 277 -6.49 4.03 39.57
C ALA A 277 -7.85 4.75 39.50
N PRO A 278 -8.66 4.74 40.56
CA PRO A 278 -9.97 5.40 40.59
C PRO A 278 -9.93 6.86 40.10
N GLU A 279 -8.81 7.55 40.31
CA GLU A 279 -8.60 8.95 39.97
C GLU A 279 -8.44 9.20 38.46
N ALA A 280 -8.17 8.16 37.65
CA ALA A 280 -8.08 8.27 36.19
C ALA A 280 -9.42 8.06 35.46
N LEU A 281 -10.47 7.67 36.17
CA LEU A 281 -11.78 7.35 35.58
C LEU A 281 -12.37 8.52 34.78
N ASP A 282 -12.34 9.72 35.35
CA ASP A 282 -12.86 10.91 34.67
C ASP A 282 -12.04 11.24 33.41
N ALA A 283 -10.73 10.97 33.42
CA ALA A 283 -9.88 11.17 32.26
C ALA A 283 -10.18 10.15 31.14
N VAL A 284 -10.50 8.90 31.51
CA VAL A 284 -10.90 7.84 30.56
C VAL A 284 -12.27 8.15 29.95
N GLU A 285 -13.26 8.55 30.74
CA GLU A 285 -14.58 8.98 30.23
C GLU A 285 -14.44 10.21 29.33
N ALA A 286 -13.67 11.23 29.73
CA ALA A 286 -13.40 12.39 28.90
C ALA A 286 -12.69 12.02 27.58
N ALA A 287 -11.77 11.06 27.60
CA ALA A 287 -11.12 10.55 26.40
C ALA A 287 -12.10 9.82 25.48
N PHE A 288 -13.01 9.02 26.04
CA PHE A 288 -14.10 8.38 25.30
C PHE A 288 -15.01 9.41 24.63
N HIS A 289 -15.46 10.44 25.35
CA HIS A 289 -16.34 11.47 24.78
C HIS A 289 -15.64 12.24 23.65
N ARG A 290 -14.36 12.59 23.80
CA ARG A 290 -13.58 13.21 22.71
C ARG A 290 -13.51 12.30 21.48
N ARG A 291 -13.18 11.02 21.67
CA ARG A 291 -13.09 10.05 20.58
C ARG A 291 -14.44 9.86 19.87
N HIS A 292 -15.54 9.86 20.63
CA HIS A 292 -16.89 9.79 20.08
C HIS A 292 -17.24 11.02 19.25
N LEU A 293 -16.87 12.22 19.73
CA LEU A 293 -17.04 13.47 18.97
C LEU A 293 -16.23 13.47 17.67
N GLU A 294 -14.98 13.01 17.71
CA GLU A 294 -14.11 12.91 16.54
C GLU A 294 -14.65 11.91 15.49
N MET A 295 -15.15 10.76 15.94
CA MET A 295 -15.60 9.68 15.04
C MET A 295 -17.01 9.94 14.48
N TYR A 296 -17.93 10.43 15.30
CA TYR A 296 -19.37 10.52 14.96
C TYR A 296 -19.91 11.95 14.91
N GLY A 297 -19.09 12.97 15.22
CA GLY A 297 -19.51 14.37 15.20
C GLY A 297 -20.37 14.81 16.38
N HIS A 298 -20.61 13.94 17.37
CA HIS A 298 -21.33 14.29 18.60
C HIS A 298 -20.80 13.50 19.81
N ALA A 299 -21.11 13.93 21.02
CA ALA A 299 -20.88 13.18 22.26
C ALA A 299 -21.93 13.55 23.31
N ASP A 300 -22.24 12.65 24.23
CA ASP A 300 -23.14 12.90 25.37
C ASP A 300 -22.38 12.70 26.69
N PRO A 301 -21.84 13.78 27.29
CA PRO A 301 -21.13 13.72 28.56
C PRO A 301 -21.98 13.27 29.76
N ALA A 302 -23.31 13.28 29.65
CA ALA A 302 -24.21 12.84 30.71
C ALA A 302 -24.60 11.36 30.58
N ALA A 303 -24.39 10.76 29.41
CA ALA A 303 -24.71 9.37 29.16
C ALA A 303 -23.78 8.42 29.92
N THR A 304 -24.34 7.31 30.40
CA THR A 304 -23.59 6.27 31.10
C THR A 304 -22.68 5.52 30.14
N VAL A 305 -21.41 5.37 30.51
CA VAL A 305 -20.40 4.61 29.75
C VAL A 305 -20.33 3.16 30.25
N GLU A 306 -20.42 2.22 29.30
CA GLU A 306 -20.21 0.78 29.53
C GLU A 306 -18.82 0.36 29.05
N LEU A 307 -18.14 -0.42 29.89
CA LEU A 307 -16.99 -1.22 29.49
C LEU A 307 -17.49 -2.45 28.74
N VAL A 308 -16.82 -2.80 27.64
CA VAL A 308 -17.02 -4.05 26.90
C VAL A 308 -15.82 -4.96 27.06
N ASN A 309 -14.62 -4.49 26.67
CA ASN A 309 -13.37 -5.26 26.71
C ASN A 309 -12.23 -4.49 27.36
N ALA A 310 -11.37 -5.21 28.10
CA ALA A 310 -10.03 -4.75 28.44
C ALA A 310 -9.02 -5.35 27.45
N ARG A 311 -8.10 -4.53 26.96
CA ARG A 311 -7.10 -4.91 25.95
C ARG A 311 -5.69 -4.59 26.41
N LEU A 312 -4.78 -5.53 26.21
CA LEU A 312 -3.35 -5.34 26.40
C LEU A 312 -2.64 -5.68 25.09
N ALA A 313 -1.91 -4.72 24.53
CA ALA A 313 -0.98 -4.95 23.42
C ALA A 313 0.45 -4.99 23.99
N ALA A 314 1.10 -6.14 23.86
CA ALA A 314 2.46 -6.37 24.33
C ALA A 314 3.43 -6.42 23.16
N TYR A 315 4.49 -5.62 23.21
CA TYR A 315 5.47 -5.47 22.15
C TYR A 315 6.85 -5.94 22.60
N GLY A 316 7.44 -6.88 21.86
CA GLY A 316 8.85 -7.21 21.85
C GLY A 316 9.59 -6.31 20.86
N LEU A 317 10.39 -5.38 21.38
CA LEU A 317 11.05 -4.34 20.60
C LEU A 317 12.26 -4.89 19.85
N VAL A 318 12.18 -4.87 18.52
CA VAL A 318 13.27 -5.29 17.63
C VAL A 318 14.16 -4.09 17.27
N PRO A 319 15.49 -4.26 17.17
CA PRO A 319 16.37 -3.23 16.61
C PRO A 319 15.94 -2.87 15.19
N LYS A 320 15.58 -1.60 14.96
CA LYS A 320 15.12 -1.14 13.65
C LYS A 320 16.32 -0.94 12.71
N PRO A 321 16.23 -1.35 11.43
CA PRO A 321 17.27 -1.04 10.46
C PRO A 321 17.40 0.47 10.31
N SER A 322 18.63 0.98 10.42
CA SER A 322 18.91 2.40 10.19
C SER A 322 18.99 2.67 8.68
N PRO A 323 18.25 3.67 8.16
CA PRO A 323 18.31 3.98 6.74
C PRO A 323 19.70 4.51 6.38
N ALA A 324 20.43 3.74 5.57
CA ALA A 324 21.73 4.16 5.07
C ALA A 324 21.57 5.38 4.15
N ARG A 325 22.52 6.31 4.20
CA ARG A 325 22.59 7.39 3.20
C ARG A 325 22.89 6.79 1.83
N HIS A 326 22.19 7.25 0.81
CA HIS A 326 22.48 6.88 -0.57
C HIS A 326 23.75 7.58 -1.01
N THR A 327 24.69 6.78 -1.50
CA THR A 327 25.95 7.26 -2.05
C THR A 327 26.20 6.52 -3.36
N THR A 328 26.71 7.24 -4.35
CA THR A 328 27.09 6.69 -5.65
C THR A 328 28.36 7.39 -6.13
N ALA A 329 29.17 6.67 -6.90
CA ALA A 329 30.33 7.25 -7.59
C ALA A 329 29.92 8.07 -8.82
N VAL A 330 28.68 7.93 -9.29
CA VAL A 330 28.15 8.62 -10.46
C VAL A 330 27.73 10.04 -10.08
N THR A 331 28.21 11.03 -10.84
CA THR A 331 28.02 12.46 -10.52
C THR A 331 27.03 13.18 -11.44
N SER A 332 26.57 12.55 -12.52
CA SER A 332 25.61 13.13 -13.47
C SER A 332 24.58 12.11 -13.97
N LEU A 333 23.43 12.60 -14.45
CA LEU A 333 22.41 11.76 -15.08
C LEU A 333 22.87 11.14 -16.40
N ASP A 334 23.71 11.85 -17.15
CA ASP A 334 24.30 11.31 -18.39
C ASP A 334 25.15 10.08 -18.09
N ALA A 335 25.92 10.12 -17.00
CA ALA A 335 26.70 8.98 -16.54
C ALA A 335 25.84 7.86 -15.91
N ALA A 336 24.57 8.12 -15.57
CA ALA A 336 23.60 7.13 -15.12
C ALA A 336 22.75 6.54 -16.27
N LEU A 337 22.84 7.12 -17.48
CA LEU A 337 22.08 6.69 -18.64
C LEU A 337 22.48 5.27 -19.05
N VAL A 338 21.47 4.43 -19.23
CA VAL A 338 21.63 3.05 -19.71
C VAL A 338 21.35 3.00 -21.20
N GLU A 339 20.20 3.54 -21.60
CA GLU A 339 19.77 3.60 -22.99
C GLU A 339 18.75 4.73 -23.18
N ARG A 340 18.38 4.95 -24.44
CA ARG A 340 17.18 5.71 -24.79
C ARG A 340 16.18 4.76 -25.42
N ARG A 341 14.92 4.85 -25.01
CA ARG A 341 13.86 3.93 -25.41
C ARG A 341 12.64 4.70 -25.87
N THR A 342 12.05 4.28 -26.97
CA THR A 342 10.74 4.76 -27.39
C THR A 342 9.68 4.24 -26.43
N VAL A 343 8.98 5.14 -25.75
CA VAL A 343 7.91 4.83 -24.80
C VAL A 343 6.64 5.56 -25.24
N TRP A 344 5.52 4.85 -25.26
CA TRP A 344 4.22 5.44 -25.56
C TRP A 344 3.59 6.07 -24.32
N PHE A 345 3.16 7.31 -24.50
CA PHE A 345 2.38 8.08 -23.52
C PHE A 345 1.21 8.74 -24.24
N GLU A 346 0.00 8.53 -23.71
CA GLU A 346 -1.25 9.08 -24.27
C GLU A 346 -1.32 8.77 -25.77
N ASP A 347 -1.06 9.77 -26.62
CA ASP A 347 -1.33 9.69 -28.05
C ASP A 347 -0.07 9.47 -28.90
N ALA A 348 1.14 9.48 -28.30
CA ALA A 348 2.37 9.51 -29.08
C ALA A 348 3.58 8.78 -28.47
N PRO A 349 4.42 8.15 -29.31
CA PRO A 349 5.73 7.66 -28.91
C PRO A 349 6.66 8.82 -28.55
N ARG A 350 7.42 8.67 -27.46
CA ARG A 350 8.45 9.62 -27.04
C ARG A 350 9.77 8.91 -26.78
N ASP A 351 10.86 9.53 -27.18
CA ASP A 351 12.21 9.02 -26.92
C ASP A 351 12.66 9.39 -25.50
N CYS A 352 12.73 8.39 -24.62
CA CYS A 352 12.89 8.57 -23.18
C CYS A 352 14.25 8.08 -22.70
N PRO A 353 14.96 8.84 -21.84
CA PRO A 353 16.12 8.31 -21.15
C PRO A 353 15.69 7.20 -20.18
N VAL A 354 16.46 6.12 -20.16
CA VAL A 354 16.34 5.03 -19.20
C VAL A 354 17.55 5.09 -18.27
N TRP A 355 17.30 5.33 -16.99
CA TRP A 355 18.34 5.33 -15.95
C TRP A 355 18.26 4.09 -15.08
N GLU A 356 19.42 3.60 -14.66
CA GLU A 356 19.49 2.60 -13.61
C GLU A 356 19.48 3.26 -12.24
N ARG A 357 18.55 2.85 -11.39
CA ARG A 357 18.30 3.48 -10.09
C ARG A 357 19.52 3.56 -9.20
N GLU A 358 20.32 2.49 -9.15
CA GLU A 358 21.52 2.42 -8.32
C GLU A 358 22.63 3.39 -8.77
N ARG A 359 22.60 3.80 -10.05
CA ARG A 359 23.53 4.74 -10.63
C ARG A 359 23.08 6.20 -10.52
N LEU A 360 21.86 6.46 -10.06
CA LEU A 360 21.37 7.84 -9.93
C LEU A 360 22.15 8.60 -8.84
N PRO A 361 22.68 9.81 -9.15
CA PRO A 361 23.28 10.69 -8.15
C PRO A 361 22.29 11.00 -7.02
N ALA A 362 22.77 11.10 -5.79
CA ALA A 362 21.98 11.65 -4.70
C ALA A 362 21.53 13.07 -5.06
N ARG A 363 20.28 13.43 -4.74
CA ARG A 363 19.68 14.75 -5.08
C ARG A 363 19.55 15.03 -6.58
N ALA A 364 19.73 14.03 -7.45
CA ALA A 364 19.46 14.20 -8.87
C ALA A 364 18.00 14.58 -9.11
N LEU A 365 17.79 15.57 -9.98
CA LEU A 365 16.46 16.00 -10.41
C LEU A 365 16.03 15.19 -11.62
N LEU A 366 14.87 14.55 -11.53
CA LEU A 366 14.29 13.72 -12.58
C LEU A 366 13.13 14.47 -13.22
N ARG A 367 13.04 14.48 -14.56
CA ARG A 367 11.93 15.08 -15.29
C ARG A 367 11.39 14.08 -16.30
N GLY A 368 10.06 14.03 -16.40
CA GLY A 368 9.38 13.24 -17.43
C GLY A 368 9.43 13.91 -18.80
N PRO A 369 9.30 13.16 -19.90
CA PRO A 369 9.14 11.71 -19.94
C PRO A 369 10.47 10.97 -19.71
N ALA A 370 10.49 10.00 -18.79
CA ALA A 370 11.69 9.23 -18.45
C ALA A 370 11.34 7.89 -17.77
N ILE A 371 12.29 6.95 -17.76
CA ILE A 371 12.17 5.66 -17.08
C ILE A 371 13.31 5.49 -16.08
N VAL A 372 12.99 5.01 -14.88
CA VAL A 372 13.98 4.53 -13.90
C VAL A 372 13.78 3.05 -13.68
N GLU A 373 14.78 2.25 -14.03
CA GLU A 373 14.77 0.80 -13.84
C GLU A 373 15.63 0.39 -12.64
N GLU A 374 15.18 -0.64 -11.95
CA GLU A 374 15.91 -1.31 -10.88
C GLU A 374 15.63 -2.81 -10.92
N PHE A 375 16.37 -3.59 -10.12
CA PHE A 375 16.30 -5.06 -10.15
C PHE A 375 14.87 -5.61 -10.05
N GLY A 376 14.05 -4.99 -9.20
CA GLY A 376 12.70 -5.47 -8.89
C GLY A 376 11.58 -4.49 -9.23
N ALA A 377 11.83 -3.42 -9.98
CA ALA A 377 10.79 -2.46 -10.35
C ALA A 377 11.17 -1.56 -11.52
N THR A 378 10.14 -0.94 -12.09
CA THR A 378 10.28 0.14 -13.08
C THR A 378 9.40 1.30 -12.65
N THR A 379 9.98 2.50 -12.59
CA THR A 379 9.25 3.74 -12.38
C THR A 379 9.11 4.46 -13.71
N VAL A 380 7.87 4.72 -14.12
CA VAL A 380 7.56 5.48 -15.32
C VAL A 380 7.27 6.91 -14.90
N ILE A 381 8.00 7.87 -15.47
CA ILE A 381 7.84 9.29 -15.21
C ILE A 381 7.15 9.90 -16.44
N PRO A 382 5.83 10.13 -16.43
CA PRO A 382 5.14 10.71 -17.58
C PRO A 382 5.47 12.19 -17.76
N PRO A 383 5.19 12.79 -18.93
CA PRO A 383 5.28 14.23 -19.13
C PRO A 383 4.57 15.03 -18.03
N GLY A 384 5.10 16.20 -17.66
CA GLY A 384 4.51 17.06 -16.62
C GLY A 384 4.78 16.65 -15.17
N TRP A 385 5.55 15.57 -14.96
CA TRP A 385 6.03 15.17 -13.65
C TRP A 385 7.51 15.53 -13.46
N ARG A 386 7.82 16.01 -12.25
CA ARG A 386 9.19 16.20 -11.77
C ARG A 386 9.41 15.39 -10.52
N GLY A 387 10.66 15.01 -10.28
CA GLY A 387 11.04 14.36 -9.05
C GLY A 387 12.48 14.58 -8.68
N ALA A 388 12.87 14.01 -7.55
CA ALA A 388 14.23 14.03 -7.07
C ALA A 388 14.58 12.73 -6.34
N VAL A 389 15.85 12.37 -6.38
CA VAL A 389 16.43 11.34 -5.51
C VAL A 389 16.72 11.98 -4.14
N ASP A 390 16.15 11.48 -3.06
CA ASP A 390 16.46 12.00 -1.73
C ASP A 390 17.82 11.48 -1.19
N GLU A 391 18.19 11.90 0.02
CA GLU A 391 19.46 11.48 0.64
C GLU A 391 19.53 10.00 1.04
N HIS A 392 18.41 9.28 0.97
CA HIS A 392 18.27 7.86 1.26
C HIS A 392 17.99 7.02 0.01
N GLY A 393 17.95 7.64 -1.18
CA GLY A 393 17.74 6.96 -2.45
C GLY A 393 16.27 6.69 -2.78
N ASN A 394 15.34 7.30 -2.04
CA ASN A 394 13.93 7.29 -2.43
C ASN A 394 13.72 8.25 -3.60
N LEU A 395 12.79 7.91 -4.49
CA LEU A 395 12.33 8.84 -5.52
C LEU A 395 11.11 9.58 -4.98
N ARG A 396 11.15 10.90 -5.03
CA ARG A 396 10.03 11.76 -4.66
C ARG A 396 9.57 12.49 -5.90
N PHE A 397 8.27 12.45 -6.18
CA PHE A 397 7.69 13.11 -7.34
C PHE A 397 6.60 14.06 -6.90
N ASP A 398 6.55 15.20 -7.57
CA ASP A 398 5.49 16.19 -7.46
C ASP A 398 5.03 16.55 -8.88
N ARG A 399 3.76 16.93 -9.01
CA ARG A 399 3.26 17.46 -10.29
C ARG A 399 3.93 18.81 -10.57
N GLU A 400 4.37 19.04 -11.80
CA GLU A 400 4.76 20.39 -12.20
C GLU A 400 3.52 21.27 -12.16
N ALA A 401 3.60 22.42 -11.47
CA ALA A 401 2.54 23.41 -11.56
C ALA A 401 2.40 23.82 -13.04
N PRO A 402 1.17 23.87 -13.59
CA PRO A 402 0.98 24.38 -14.93
C PRO A 402 1.58 25.79 -15.01
N ALA A 403 2.43 26.01 -16.03
CA ALA A 403 3.16 27.25 -16.25
C ALA A 403 2.22 28.43 -16.55
#